data_AF-A0AA45AR79-F1
#
_entry.id   AF-A0AA45AR79-F1
#
_cell.length_a   1.000
_cell.length_b   1.000
_cell.length_c   1.000
_cell.angle_alpha   90.00
_cell.angle_beta   90.00
_cell.angle_gamma   90.00
#
_symmetry.space_group_name_H-M   'P 1'
#
loop_
_entity.id
_entity.type
_entity.pdbx_description
1 polymer ?
#
loop_
_entity_poly.entity_id
_entity_poly.type
_entity_poly.pdbx_seq_one_letter_code
_entity_poly.pdbx_strand_id
1 'polypeptide(L)'
;MRIFVLLATATLALARSPSLTPRAVETGEFDAESLARLETLNQVNVSDPAIAASIVSNELTLGGCRDVIFVFARGTSEQGNMGTLVGPPLSGGLKSIYGDSRVATEGVNYAAIPAPNFLPGGTDGPSIAAMSSILLGAAMNCPASKVVVGGYR
;
A
#
# COMPACT_ATOMS: atom_id res chain seq x y z
N MET A 1 -25.79 58.53 1.10
CA MET A 1 -25.04 57.27 1.33
C MET A 1 -24.82 56.62 -0.04
N ARG A 2 -23.62 56.75 -0.61
CA ARG A 2 -23.34 56.34 -1.99
C ARG A 2 -22.92 54.88 -2.00
N ILE A 3 -23.77 54.03 -2.59
CA ILE A 3 -23.56 52.60 -2.78
C ILE A 3 -22.54 52.43 -3.91
N PHE A 4 -21.37 51.88 -3.58
CA PHE A 4 -20.40 51.41 -4.56
C PHE A 4 -20.78 49.99 -4.99
N VAL A 5 -21.27 49.86 -6.22
CA VAL A 5 -21.35 48.59 -6.95
C VAL A 5 -19.93 48.30 -7.46
N LEU A 6 -19.24 47.34 -6.85
CA LEU A 6 -18.01 46.79 -7.41
C LEU A 6 -18.39 45.83 -8.55
N LEU A 7 -18.39 46.36 -9.77
CA LEU A 7 -18.41 45.57 -10.98
C LEU A 7 -16.98 45.05 -11.19
N ALA A 8 -16.70 43.82 -10.74
CA ALA A 8 -15.44 43.15 -11.04
C ALA A 8 -15.42 42.80 -12.53
N THR A 9 -14.58 43.49 -13.30
CA THR A 9 -14.30 43.17 -14.69
C THR A 9 -13.60 41.82 -14.76
N ALA A 10 -14.30 40.83 -15.33
CA ALA A 10 -13.69 39.56 -15.69
C ALA A 10 -12.70 39.80 -16.84
N THR A 11 -11.42 39.93 -16.51
CA THR A 11 -10.35 39.77 -17.48
C THR A 11 -10.31 38.30 -17.87
N LEU A 12 -10.67 38.03 -19.12
CA LEU A 12 -10.58 36.71 -19.73
C LEU A 12 -9.10 36.36 -19.90
N ALA A 13 -8.47 35.86 -18.83
CA ALA A 13 -7.20 35.16 -18.95
C ALA A 13 -7.48 33.89 -19.76
N LEU A 14 -6.95 33.82 -20.99
CA LEU A 14 -6.83 32.54 -21.68
C LEU A 14 -5.89 31.67 -20.84
N ALA A 15 -6.49 30.87 -19.95
CA ALA A 15 -5.79 29.77 -19.33
C ALA A 15 -5.36 28.85 -20.46
N ARG A 16 -4.07 28.82 -20.74
CA ARG A 16 -3.44 27.78 -21.54
C ARG A 16 -3.82 26.47 -20.86
N SER A 17 -4.63 25.66 -21.53
CA SER A 17 -4.91 24.30 -21.12
C SER A 17 -3.58 23.61 -20.80
N PRO A 18 -3.43 22.92 -19.66
CA PRO A 18 -2.33 21.99 -19.52
C PRO A 18 -2.54 20.95 -20.61
N SER A 19 -1.68 20.96 -21.63
CA SER A 19 -1.62 19.82 -22.52
C SER A 19 -1.26 18.63 -21.65
N LEU A 20 -2.17 17.68 -21.53
CA LEU A 20 -1.87 16.33 -21.09
C LEU A 20 -0.96 15.74 -22.17
N THR A 21 0.31 16.14 -22.17
CA THR A 21 1.32 15.29 -22.76
C THR A 21 1.29 14.01 -21.93
N PRO A 22 1.16 12.83 -22.56
CA PRO A 22 1.46 11.61 -21.84
C PRO A 22 2.87 11.79 -21.29
N ARG A 23 3.00 11.83 -19.95
CA ARG A 23 4.28 11.62 -19.32
C ARG A 23 4.72 10.27 -19.85
N ALA A 24 5.79 10.26 -20.64
CA ALA A 24 6.40 9.02 -21.07
C ALA A 24 6.50 8.14 -19.82
N VAL A 25 5.93 6.95 -19.89
CA VAL A 25 6.36 5.87 -19.02
C VAL A 25 7.86 5.86 -19.23
N GLU A 26 8.63 6.29 -18.23
CA GLU A 26 10.04 5.98 -18.21
C GLU A 26 10.07 4.46 -18.31
N THR A 27 10.46 3.97 -19.49
CA THR A 27 10.95 2.62 -19.63
C THR A 27 12.12 2.57 -18.68
N GLY A 28 11.85 2.15 -17.45
CA GLY A 28 12.86 2.04 -16.41
C GLY A 28 13.92 1.12 -16.98
N GLU A 29 15.04 1.70 -17.36
CA GLU A 29 16.26 0.95 -17.60
C GLU A 29 16.55 0.28 -16.26
N PHE A 30 16.53 -1.06 -16.21
CA PHE A 30 17.01 -1.80 -15.05
C PHE A 30 18.49 -1.48 -14.91
N ASP A 31 18.80 -0.46 -14.12
CA ASP A 31 20.18 -0.07 -13.85
C ASP A 31 20.90 -1.21 -13.11
N ALA A 32 22.22 -1.25 -13.24
CA ALA A 32 23.04 -2.31 -12.66
C ALA A 32 22.86 -2.42 -11.13
N GLU A 33 22.46 -1.33 -10.46
CA GLU A 33 22.12 -1.34 -9.03
C GLU A 33 20.78 -2.06 -8.75
N SER A 34 19.76 -1.89 -9.59
CA SER A 34 18.51 -2.64 -9.53
C SER A 34 18.70 -4.14 -9.75
N LEU A 35 19.59 -4.52 -10.69
CA LEU A 35 19.96 -5.92 -10.93
C LEU A 35 20.76 -6.52 -9.78
N ALA A 36 21.71 -5.77 -9.21
CA ALA A 36 22.44 -6.18 -8.01
C ALA A 36 21.51 -6.33 -6.79
N ARG A 37 20.47 -5.49 -6.67
CA ARG A 37 19.41 -5.65 -5.66
C ARG A 37 18.56 -6.88 -5.91
N LEU A 38 18.21 -7.20 -7.16
CA LEU A 38 17.51 -8.45 -7.52
C LEU A 38 18.34 -9.70 -7.20
N GLU A 39 19.65 -9.67 -7.39
CA GLU A 39 20.56 -10.74 -6.96
C GLU A 39 20.57 -10.89 -5.43
N THR A 40 20.49 -9.77 -4.71
CA THR A 40 20.34 -9.76 -3.24
C THR A 40 18.98 -10.30 -2.78
N LEU A 41 17.90 -10.05 -3.55
CA LEU A 41 16.56 -10.58 -3.26
C LEU A 41 16.47 -12.10 -3.46
N ASN A 42 17.27 -12.66 -4.37
CA ASN A 42 17.30 -14.10 -4.63
C ASN A 42 18.03 -14.90 -3.53
N GLN A 43 18.66 -14.21 -2.58
CA GLN A 43 19.31 -14.76 -1.39
C GLN A 43 18.42 -14.68 -0.13
N VAL A 44 17.19 -14.15 -0.24
CA VAL A 44 16.28 -14.10 0.90
C VAL A 44 15.80 -15.51 1.22
N ASN A 45 16.45 -16.14 2.20
CA ASN A 45 16.01 -17.41 2.73
C ASN A 45 14.75 -17.18 3.57
N VAL A 46 13.58 -17.42 2.99
CA VAL A 46 12.27 -17.28 3.64
C VAL A 46 12.14 -18.16 4.91
N SER A 47 13.04 -19.12 5.08
CA SER A 47 13.17 -19.99 6.25
C SER A 47 14.03 -19.42 7.38
N ASP A 48 14.65 -18.25 7.21
CA ASP A 48 15.50 -17.65 8.24
C ASP A 48 14.64 -17.21 9.44
N PRO A 49 14.94 -17.65 10.68
CA PRO A 49 14.23 -17.20 11.87
C PRO A 49 14.29 -15.68 12.11
N ALA A 50 15.24 -14.95 11.51
CA ALA A 50 15.23 -13.49 11.48
C ALA A 50 14.06 -12.89 10.67
N ILE A 51 13.46 -13.70 9.78
CA ILE A 51 12.26 -13.38 8.97
C ILE A 51 11.03 -14.08 9.57
N ALA A 52 11.08 -14.56 10.83
CA ALA A 52 9.90 -15.11 11.53
C ALA A 52 8.87 -14.00 11.78
N ALA A 53 8.14 -13.63 10.73
CA ALA A 53 7.14 -12.61 10.75
C ALA A 53 5.84 -13.19 11.34
N SER A 54 5.18 -12.37 12.15
CA SER A 54 3.96 -12.75 12.83
C SER A 54 2.80 -12.97 11.84
N ILE A 55 1.95 -13.98 12.12
CA ILE A 55 0.69 -14.21 11.40
C ILE A 55 -0.37 -13.12 11.72
N VAL A 56 -0.09 -12.29 12.73
CA VAL A 56 -0.86 -11.10 13.07
C VAL A 56 0.06 -9.88 13.08
N SER A 57 -0.26 -8.86 12.30
CA SER A 57 0.47 -7.60 12.28
C SER A 57 -0.47 -6.42 12.30
N ASN A 58 -0.26 -5.49 13.24
CA ASN A 58 -1.02 -4.25 13.40
C ASN A 58 -0.07 -3.05 13.60
N GLU A 59 1.06 -3.04 12.90
CA GLU A 59 2.13 -2.08 13.17
C GLU A 59 1.79 -0.66 12.74
N LEU A 60 0.97 -0.49 11.70
CA LEU A 60 0.49 0.83 11.32
C LEU A 60 -0.50 1.34 12.36
N THR A 61 -1.44 0.49 12.79
CA THR A 61 -2.46 0.87 13.77
C THR A 61 -1.86 1.15 15.15
N LEU A 62 -0.87 0.37 15.59
CA LEU A 62 -0.28 0.52 16.93
C LEU A 62 0.93 1.46 16.96
N GLY A 63 1.70 1.54 15.87
CA GLY A 63 2.97 2.25 15.80
C GLY A 63 2.97 3.50 14.92
N GLY A 64 1.92 3.72 14.13
CA GLY A 64 1.79 4.87 13.25
C GLY A 64 2.63 4.78 11.97
N CYS A 65 2.86 5.93 11.34
CA CYS A 65 3.51 6.03 10.04
C CYS A 65 4.99 5.60 10.09
N ARG A 66 5.41 4.84 9.08
CA ARG A 66 6.82 4.55 8.75
C ARG A 66 7.07 4.83 7.28
N ASP A 67 8.33 4.88 6.85
CA ASP A 67 8.70 5.21 5.45
C ASP A 67 7.98 4.32 4.43
N VAL A 68 7.84 3.03 4.73
CA VAL A 68 7.06 2.06 3.98
C VAL A 68 5.90 1.57 4.84
N ILE A 69 4.70 1.57 4.28
CA ILE A 69 3.52 0.95 4.87
C ILE A 69 3.14 -0.21 3.97
N PHE A 70 3.24 -1.43 4.49
CA PHE A 70 2.85 -2.64 3.78
C PHE A 70 1.51 -3.14 4.31
N VAL A 71 0.50 -3.13 3.45
CA VAL A 71 -0.84 -3.63 3.77
C VAL A 71 -1.12 -4.91 3.02
N PHE A 72 -1.53 -5.96 3.74
CA PHE A 72 -1.68 -7.29 3.17
C PHE A 72 -3.04 -7.93 3.45
N ALA A 73 -3.69 -8.44 2.40
CA ALA A 73 -4.87 -9.30 2.53
C ALA A 73 -4.46 -10.78 2.41
N ARG A 74 -4.72 -11.57 3.46
CA ARG A 74 -4.39 -13.01 3.49
C ARG A 74 -5.21 -13.85 2.50
N GLY A 75 -4.96 -15.16 2.46
CA GLY A 75 -5.76 -16.12 1.72
C GLY A 75 -6.95 -16.69 2.49
N THR A 76 -7.85 -17.32 1.76
CA THR A 76 -9.01 -18.05 2.27
C THR A 76 -8.56 -19.13 3.25
N SER A 77 -9.23 -19.20 4.39
CA SER A 77 -8.95 -20.13 5.49
C SER A 77 -7.58 -19.95 6.16
N GLU A 78 -6.80 -18.94 5.80
CA GLU A 78 -5.58 -18.63 6.56
C GLU A 78 -5.92 -17.99 7.91
N GLN A 79 -5.03 -18.20 8.89
CA GLN A 79 -5.17 -17.69 10.25
C GLN A 79 -4.58 -16.29 10.42
N GLY A 80 -4.99 -15.59 11.48
CA GLY A 80 -4.52 -14.23 11.77
C GLY A 80 -5.01 -13.21 10.73
N ASN A 81 -4.30 -12.08 10.58
CA ASN A 81 -4.60 -11.06 9.57
C ASN A 81 -3.54 -11.00 8.45
N MET A 82 -2.39 -11.66 8.62
CA MET A 82 -1.35 -11.80 7.59
C MET A 82 -1.38 -13.16 6.88
N GLY A 83 -2.04 -14.16 7.46
CA GLY A 83 -1.96 -15.53 6.99
C GLY A 83 -0.70 -16.24 7.46
N THR A 84 -0.48 -17.44 6.94
CA THR A 84 0.65 -18.33 7.30
C THR A 84 1.61 -18.56 6.14
N LEU A 85 1.20 -18.23 4.92
CA LEU A 85 1.96 -18.55 3.71
C LEU A 85 2.70 -17.33 3.14
N VAL A 86 1.99 -16.40 2.52
CA VAL A 86 2.63 -15.33 1.72
C VAL A 86 2.88 -14.07 2.54
N GLY A 87 1.93 -13.68 3.39
CA GLY A 87 1.98 -12.38 4.09
C GLY A 87 3.18 -12.20 5.01
N PRO A 88 3.42 -13.12 5.97
CA PRO A 88 4.56 -13.01 6.88
C PRO A 88 5.92 -12.95 6.16
N PRO A 89 6.29 -13.89 5.27
CA PRO A 89 7.61 -13.83 4.66
C PRO A 89 7.79 -12.63 3.72
N LEU A 90 6.72 -12.17 3.07
CA LEU A 90 6.77 -10.94 2.28
C LEU A 90 7.03 -9.70 3.16
N SER A 91 6.37 -9.60 4.32
CA SER A 91 6.65 -8.55 5.32
C SER A 91 8.09 -8.61 5.81
N GLY A 92 8.56 -9.80 6.18
CA GLY A 92 9.92 -10.00 6.66
C GLY A 92 10.98 -9.67 5.61
N GLY A 93 10.75 -10.00 4.34
CA GLY A 93 11.62 -9.61 3.24
C GLY A 93 11.68 -8.09 3.02
N LEU A 94 10.53 -7.39 3.09
CA LEU A 94 10.54 -5.92 3.05
C LEU A 94 11.34 -5.33 4.20
N LYS A 95 11.17 -5.88 5.40
CA LYS A 95 11.91 -5.47 6.60
C LYS A 95 13.41 -5.76 6.50
N SER A 96 13.82 -6.87 5.90
CA SER A 96 15.25 -7.17 5.70
C SER A 96 15.92 -6.20 4.72
N ILE A 97 15.19 -5.70 3.71
CA ILE A 97 15.71 -4.74 2.73
C ILE A 97 15.74 -3.32 3.30
N TYR A 98 14.64 -2.90 3.94
CA TYR A 98 14.45 -1.50 4.33
C TYR A 98 14.71 -1.22 5.81
N GLY A 99 14.83 -2.26 6.65
CA GLY A 99 14.94 -2.17 8.10
C GLY A 99 13.58 -2.21 8.81
N ASP A 100 13.50 -2.98 9.90
CA ASP A 100 12.29 -3.17 10.71
C ASP A 100 11.61 -1.86 11.13
N SER A 101 12.40 -0.87 11.54
CA SER A 101 11.89 0.43 12.00
C SER A 101 11.31 1.30 10.88
N ARG A 102 11.56 0.96 9.61
CA ARG A 102 11.11 1.74 8.44
C ARG A 102 9.93 1.12 7.70
N VAL A 103 9.56 -0.12 8.02
CA VAL A 103 8.42 -0.82 7.39
C VAL A 103 7.34 -1.07 8.43
N ALA A 104 6.15 -0.50 8.25
CA ALA A 104 4.97 -0.80 9.07
C ALA A 104 4.13 -1.84 8.33
N THR A 105 4.00 -3.04 8.88
CA THR A 105 3.16 -4.10 8.33
C THR A 105 1.77 -4.10 8.98
N GLU A 106 0.74 -4.08 8.15
CA GLU A 106 -0.65 -4.09 8.56
C GLU A 106 -1.42 -5.19 7.82
N GLY A 107 -1.95 -6.15 8.56
CA GLY A 107 -2.81 -7.18 7.98
C GLY A 107 -4.27 -6.73 7.94
N VAL A 108 -4.96 -6.98 6.84
CA VAL A 108 -6.39 -6.70 6.76
C VAL A 108 -7.14 -7.67 7.66
N ASN A 109 -7.83 -7.14 8.67
CA ASN A 109 -8.66 -7.95 9.54
C ASN A 109 -10.04 -8.18 8.90
N TYR A 110 -10.16 -9.26 8.12
CA TYR A 110 -11.42 -9.72 7.52
C TYR A 110 -11.59 -11.24 7.72
N ALA A 111 -12.75 -11.79 7.39
CA ALA A 111 -13.10 -13.16 7.76
C ALA A 111 -12.30 -14.26 7.02
N ALA A 112 -11.86 -14.00 5.78
CA ALA A 112 -11.21 -14.98 4.90
C ALA A 112 -11.92 -16.33 4.80
N ILE A 113 -13.25 -16.33 4.72
CA ILE A 113 -14.04 -17.54 4.53
C ILE A 113 -14.27 -17.84 3.04
N PRO A 114 -14.65 -19.07 2.67
CA PRO A 114 -14.80 -19.43 1.25
C PRO A 114 -15.95 -18.73 0.52
N ALA A 115 -17.08 -18.46 1.20
CA ALA A 115 -18.32 -18.04 0.55
C ALA A 115 -18.22 -16.70 -0.25
N PRO A 116 -17.55 -15.65 0.25
CA PRO A 116 -17.38 -14.40 -0.50
C PRO A 116 -16.63 -14.52 -1.83
N ASN A 117 -15.83 -15.57 -2.03
CA ASN A 117 -15.12 -15.79 -3.30
C ASN A 117 -16.06 -15.97 -4.50
N PHE A 118 -17.32 -16.34 -4.27
CA PHE A 118 -18.34 -16.53 -5.32
C PHE A 118 -19.14 -15.27 -5.63
N LEU A 119 -18.89 -14.16 -4.92
CA LEU A 119 -19.54 -12.88 -5.17
C LEU A 119 -18.88 -12.16 -6.35
N PRO A 120 -19.62 -11.30 -7.08
CA PRO A 120 -19.02 -10.38 -8.04
C PRO A 120 -17.90 -9.55 -7.38
N GLY A 121 -16.72 -9.52 -7.99
CA GLY A 121 -15.52 -8.87 -7.42
C GLY A 121 -14.67 -9.77 -6.51
N GLY A 122 -15.09 -11.01 -6.26
CA GLY A 122 -14.27 -12.05 -5.60
C GLY A 122 -14.18 -11.94 -4.08
N THR A 123 -14.93 -11.04 -3.45
CA THR A 123 -15.03 -10.92 -1.98
C THR A 123 -16.28 -10.14 -1.57
N ASP A 124 -16.52 -9.97 -0.27
CA ASP A 124 -17.66 -9.24 0.27
C ASP A 124 -17.35 -7.75 0.53
N GLY A 125 -18.42 -6.94 0.60
CA GLY A 125 -18.32 -5.51 0.88
C GLY A 125 -17.57 -5.17 2.18
N PRO A 126 -17.82 -5.85 3.31
CA PRO A 126 -17.07 -5.65 4.55
C PRO A 126 -15.55 -5.83 4.39
N SER A 127 -15.11 -6.86 3.65
CA SER A 127 -13.68 -7.11 3.40
C SER A 127 -13.06 -6.01 2.54
N ILE A 128 -13.78 -5.54 1.53
CA ILE A 128 -13.37 -4.38 0.72
C ILE A 128 -13.26 -3.13 1.58
N ALA A 129 -14.25 -2.88 2.43
CA ALA A 129 -14.27 -1.72 3.33
C ALA A 129 -13.13 -1.76 4.34
N ALA A 130 -12.80 -2.93 4.89
CA ALA A 130 -11.69 -3.10 5.82
C ALA A 130 -10.35 -2.69 5.18
N MET A 131 -10.05 -3.22 3.98
CA MET A 131 -8.84 -2.84 3.25
C MET A 131 -8.85 -1.36 2.86
N SER A 132 -9.98 -0.88 2.33
CA SER A 132 -10.13 0.52 1.90
C SER A 132 -9.91 1.49 3.05
N SER A 133 -10.39 1.17 4.25
CA SER A 133 -10.21 2.01 5.44
C SER A 133 -8.74 2.15 5.83
N ILE A 134 -7.96 1.07 5.77
CA ILE A 134 -6.52 1.10 6.05
C ILE A 134 -5.80 1.94 4.99
N LEU A 135 -6.08 1.71 3.71
CA LEU A 135 -5.41 2.41 2.61
C LEU A 135 -5.71 3.91 2.59
N LEU A 136 -6.98 4.28 2.78
CA LEU A 136 -7.38 5.68 2.86
C LEU A 136 -6.80 6.33 4.12
N GLY A 137 -6.79 5.63 5.25
CA GLY A 137 -6.15 6.09 6.48
C GLY A 137 -4.66 6.35 6.29
N ALA A 138 -3.93 5.42 5.66
CA ALA A 138 -2.51 5.57 5.36
C ALA A 138 -2.27 6.75 4.40
N ALA A 139 -3.05 6.88 3.34
CA ALA A 139 -2.90 7.97 2.37
C ALA A 139 -3.14 9.35 3.00
N MET A 140 -4.13 9.47 3.90
CA MET A 140 -4.48 10.74 4.52
C MET A 140 -3.54 11.09 5.68
N ASN A 141 -3.16 10.12 6.50
CA ASN A 141 -2.40 10.37 7.74
C ASN A 141 -0.89 10.24 7.55
N CYS A 142 -0.43 9.53 6.52
CA CYS A 142 0.98 9.25 6.25
C CYS A 142 1.38 9.69 4.82
N PRO A 143 1.23 10.97 4.44
CA PRO A 143 1.40 11.42 3.04
C PRO A 143 2.85 11.29 2.51
N ALA A 144 3.84 11.17 3.40
CA ALA A 144 5.23 10.94 3.03
C ALA A 144 5.57 9.45 2.80
N SER A 145 4.76 8.54 3.36
CA SER A 145 5.01 7.11 3.30
C SER A 145 4.74 6.54 1.90
N LYS A 146 5.47 5.49 1.55
CA LYS A 146 5.16 4.66 0.38
C LYS A 146 4.25 3.53 0.82
N VAL A 147 3.03 3.50 0.26
CA VAL A 147 2.06 2.44 0.53
C VAL A 147 2.26 1.32 -0.48
N VAL A 148 2.59 0.13 0.02
CA VAL A 148 2.72 -1.11 -0.75
C VAL A 148 1.57 -2.02 -0.36
N VAL A 149 0.93 -2.60 -1.35
CA VAL A 149 -0.25 -3.45 -1.15
C VAL A 149 0.00 -4.83 -1.73
N GLY A 150 -0.35 -5.87 -0.98
CA GLY A 150 -0.30 -7.25 -1.44
C GLY A 150 -1.56 -8.03 -1.08
N GLY A 151 -1.75 -9.15 -1.76
CA GLY A 151 -2.82 -10.10 -1.44
C GLY A 151 -2.49 -11.51 -1.90
N TYR A 152 -3.02 -12.51 -1.21
CA TYR A 152 -2.96 -13.92 -1.56
C TYR A 152 -4.36 -14.54 -1.47
N ARG A 153 -4.63 -15.61 -2.23
CA ARG A 153 -5.98 -16.20 -2.34
C ARG A 153 -6.24 -17.29 -1.32
#